data_AF-A0A392RBE3-F1
#
_entry.id   AF-A0A392RBE3-F1
#
_cell.length_a   1.000
_cell.length_b   1.000
_cell.length_c   1.000
_cell.angle_alpha   90.00
_cell.angle_beta   90.00
_cell.angle_gamma   90.00
#
_symmetry.space_group_name_H-M   'P 1'
#
loop_
_entity.id
_entity.type
_entity.pdbx_description
1 polymer ?
#
loop_
_entity_poly.entity_id
_entity_poly.type
_entity_poly.pdbx_seq_one_letter_code
_entity_poly.pdbx_strand_id
1 'polypeptide(L)' 'MIGAQSWVTLYNIPLLSTDVSAARRIARKVSARGGGLPTVQTLGIVCEDSTEIACMLLEPNRIGADRVQNLVEMLAAQE' A
#
# COMPACT_ATOMS: atom_id res chain seq x y z
N MET A 1 2.84 21.69 0.21
CA MET A 1 4.14 21.76 -0.47
C MET A 1 3.87 21.79 -1.97
N ILE A 2 4.50 22.68 -2.74
CA ILE A 2 4.37 22.73 -4.20
C ILE A 2 5.70 22.22 -4.79
N GLY A 3 5.63 21.30 -5.74
CA GLY A 3 6.80 20.70 -6.38
C GLY A 3 6.40 19.92 -7.63
N ALA A 4 7.40 19.41 -8.35
CA ALA A 4 7.23 18.53 -9.50
C ALA A 4 7.59 17.10 -9.13
N GLN A 5 6.87 16.14 -9.70
CA GLN A 5 7.08 14.69 -9.52
C GLN A 5 6.80 14.01 -10.86
N SER A 6 7.45 12.88 -11.12
CA SER A 6 7.05 11.98 -12.20
C SER A 6 5.60 11.49 -12.02
N TRP A 7 5.05 10.85 -13.05
CA TRP A 7 3.70 10.27 -12.98
C TRP A 7 3.61 9.26 -11.83
N VAL A 8 2.61 9.44 -10.96
CA VAL A 8 2.32 8.55 -9.83
C VAL A 8 1.02 7.82 -10.08
N THR A 9 1.02 6.51 -9.90
CA THR A 9 -0.23 5.73 -9.89
C THR A 9 -0.75 5.62 -8.46
N LEU A 10 -1.99 6.04 -8.26
CA LEU A 10 -2.71 5.90 -7.00
C LEU A 10 -3.71 4.76 -7.13
N TYR A 11 -3.69 3.82 -6.20
CA TYR A 11 -4.69 2.78 -6.16
C TYR A 11 -4.80 2.21 -4.73
N ASN A 12 -6.00 1.80 -4.33
CA ASN A 12 -6.26 1.28 -2.99
C ASN A 12 -6.56 -0.21 -3.04
N ILE A 13 -6.13 -0.93 -2.01
CA ILE A 13 -6.44 -2.34 -1.83
C ILE A 13 -7.35 -2.47 -0.60
N PRO A 14 -8.64 -2.81 -0.78
CA PRO A 14 -9.52 -3.06 0.35
C PRO A 14 -9.13 -4.37 1.04
N LEU A 15 -9.19 -4.37 2.37
CA LEU A 15 -9.02 -5.54 3.21
C LEU A 15 -10.38 -5.94 3.78
N LEU A 16 -10.68 -7.24 3.76
CA LEU A 16 -11.85 -7.83 4.41
C LEU A 16 -11.63 -7.94 5.94
N SER A 17 -11.18 -6.87 6.56
CA SER A 17 -10.88 -6.77 7.99
C SER A 17 -11.09 -5.34 8.46
N THR A 18 -11.58 -5.19 9.69
CA THR A 18 -11.70 -3.91 10.39
C THR A 18 -10.50 -3.63 11.30
N ASP A 19 -9.50 -4.52 11.35
CA ASP A 19 -8.28 -4.31 12.16
C ASP A 19 -7.35 -3.28 11.51
N VAL A 20 -7.50 -2.05 11.96
CA VAL A 20 -6.68 -0.89 11.58
C VAL A 20 -5.20 -1.11 11.92
N SER A 21 -4.91 -1.83 13.01
CA SER A 21 -3.54 -2.11 13.42
C SER A 21 -2.87 -3.08 12.45
N ALA A 22 -3.57 -4.14 12.04
CA ALA A 22 -3.12 -5.04 10.98
C ALA A 22 -2.91 -4.27 9.67
N ALA A 23 -3.88 -3.46 9.24
CA ALA A 23 -3.75 -2.65 8.02
C ALA A 23 -2.51 -1.73 8.05
N ARG A 24 -2.22 -1.09 9.19
CA ARG A 24 -1.02 -0.25 9.37
C ARG A 24 0.27 -1.06 9.37
N ARG A 25 0.28 -2.27 9.93
CA ARG A 25 1.45 -3.19 9.90
C ARG A 25 1.73 -3.64 8.46
N ILE A 26 0.70 -4.10 7.74
CA ILE A 26 0.79 -4.49 6.33
C ILE A 26 1.30 -3.30 5.51
N ALA A 27 0.66 -2.13 5.62
CA ALA A 27 1.07 -0.93 4.89
C ALA A 27 2.57 -0.64 5.11
N ARG A 28 3.04 -0.65 6.37
CA ARG A 28 4.45 -0.43 6.67
C ARG A 28 5.36 -1.45 5.97
N LYS A 29 5.05 -2.75 6.07
CA LYS A 29 5.82 -3.83 5.43
C LYS A 29 5.84 -3.73 3.90
N VAL A 30 4.80 -3.19 3.28
CA VAL A 30 4.73 -2.98 1.82
C VAL A 30 5.52 -1.75 1.37
N SER A 31 5.52 -0.70 2.19
CA SER A 31 6.18 0.57 1.86
C SER A 31 7.69 0.41 1.70
N ALA A 32 8.30 1.18 0.78
CA ALA A 32 9.75 1.28 0.65
C ALA A 32 10.41 1.70 1.98
N ARG A 33 9.76 2.61 2.72
CA ARG A 33 10.24 3.10 4.03
C ARG A 33 10.31 1.98 5.08
N GLY A 34 9.44 0.99 5.01
CA GLY A 34 9.42 -0.16 5.93
C GLY A 34 10.18 -1.38 5.40
N GLY A 35 10.97 -1.23 4.33
CA GLY A 35 11.75 -2.32 3.74
C GLY A 35 11.00 -3.17 2.71
N GLY A 36 9.81 -2.74 2.29
CA GLY A 36 9.01 -3.41 1.26
C GLY A 36 9.45 -3.06 -0.17
N LEU A 37 8.47 -2.85 -1.04
CA LEU A 37 8.72 -2.61 -2.46
C LEU A 37 9.38 -1.23 -2.67
N PRO A 38 10.42 -1.13 -3.51
CA PRO A 38 11.05 0.15 -3.80
C PRO A 38 10.05 1.09 -4.47
N THR A 39 10.21 2.40 -4.28
CA THR A 39 9.38 3.44 -4.96
C THR A 39 7.88 3.34 -4.69
N VAL A 40 7.49 2.57 -3.68
CA VAL A 40 6.10 2.43 -3.23
C VAL A 40 5.95 3.09 -1.87
N GLN A 41 4.96 3.97 -1.76
CA GLN A 41 4.50 4.49 -0.48
C GLN A 41 3.11 3.94 -0.22
N THR A 42 2.81 3.65 1.05
CA THR A 42 1.52 3.09 1.45
C THR A 42 1.06 3.65 2.78
N LEU A 43 -0.25 3.62 2.99
CA LEU A 43 -0.88 3.98 4.25
C LEU A 43 -2.05 3.03 4.54
N GLY A 44 -2.13 2.51 5.77
CA GLY A 44 -3.31 1.79 6.24
C GLY A 44 -4.36 2.77 6.75
N ILE A 45 -5.53 2.77 6.12
CA ILE A 45 -6.65 3.67 6.42
C ILE A 45 -7.91 2.88 6.80
N VAL A 46 -8.82 3.56 7.50
CA VAL A 46 -10.16 3.04 7.82
C VAL A 46 -11.13 3.63 6.82
N CYS A 47 -12.01 2.81 6.26
CA CYS A 47 -13.02 3.19 5.29
C CYS A 47 -14.34 2.56 5.71
N GLU A 48 -15.28 3.37 6.23
CA GLU A 48 -16.58 2.94 6.77
C GLU A 48 -16.57 1.57 7.47
N ASP A 49 -16.88 0.50 6.74
CA ASP A 49 -17.01 -0.87 7.26
C ASP A 49 -15.77 -1.78 7.03
N SER A 50 -14.65 -1.20 6.59
CA SER A 50 -13.44 -1.93 6.20
C SER A 50 -12.15 -1.14 6.49
N THR A 51 -11.02 -1.78 6.22
CA THR A 51 -9.72 -1.11 6.15
C THR A 51 -9.17 -1.21 4.74
N GLU A 52 -8.34 -0.25 4.35
CA GLU A 52 -7.71 -0.24 3.04
C GLU A 52 -6.21 0.06 3.17
N ILE A 53 -5.45 -0.44 2.20
CA ILE A 53 -4.08 -0.01 1.95
C ILE A 53 -4.09 0.97 0.78
N ALA A 54 -3.98 2.26 1.08
CA ALA A 54 -3.79 3.28 0.07
C ALA A 54 -2.37 3.19 -0.47
N CYS A 55 -2.19 3.02 -1.78
CA CYS A 55 -0.89 2.82 -2.42
C CYS A 55 -0.56 3.96 -3.39
N MET A 56 0.69 4.44 -3.32
CA MET A 56 1.27 5.44 -4.20
C MET A 56 2.51 4.83 -4.87
N LEU A 57 2.43 4.59 -6.17
CA LEU A 57 3.51 4.02 -6.97
C LEU A 57 4.23 5.18 -7.63
N LEU A 58 5.41 5.52 -7.10
CA LEU A 58 6.19 6.68 -7.55
C LEU A 58 6.88 6.44 -8.90
N GLU A 59 7.15 5.17 -9.22
CA GLU A 59 7.70 4.73 -10.49
C GLU A 59 6.87 3.55 -11.02
N PRO A 60 5.66 3.78 -11.57
CA PRO A 60 4.75 2.69 -11.96
C PRO A 60 5.29 1.80 -13.09
N ASN A 61 6.27 2.28 -13.86
CA ASN A 61 6.99 1.48 -14.86
C ASN A 61 7.98 0.50 -14.24
N ARG A 62 8.37 0.70 -12.97
CA ARG A 62 9.31 -0.16 -12.24
C ARG A 62 8.59 -1.18 -11.37
N ILE A 63 7.55 -0.73 -10.66
CA ILE A 63 6.71 -1.57 -9.81
C ILE A 63 5.25 -1.35 -10.21
N GLY A 64 4.63 -2.40 -10.76
CA GLY A 64 3.21 -2.41 -11.09
C GLY A 64 2.31 -2.69 -9.89
N ALA A 65 1.03 -2.38 -10.05
CA ALA A 65 0.00 -2.63 -9.04
C ALA A 65 -0.17 -4.13 -8.71
N ASP A 66 0.10 -5.01 -9.68
CA ASP A 66 0.09 -6.46 -9.52
C ASP A 66 1.06 -6.94 -8.42
N ARG A 67 2.29 -6.39 -8.40
CA ARG A 67 3.30 -6.77 -7.40
C ARG A 67 2.91 -6.31 -6.00
N VAL A 68 2.35 -5.11 -5.90
CA VAL A 68 1.94 -4.53 -4.62
C VAL A 68 0.68 -5.26 -4.12
N GLN A 69 -0.28 -5.60 -4.98
CA GLN A 69 -1.43 -6.46 -4.67
C GLN A 69 -0.98 -7.82 -4.10
N ASN A 70 -0.13 -8.54 -4.82
CA ASN A 70 0.35 -9.86 -4.41
C ASN A 70 1.07 -9.82 -3.04
N LEU A 71 1.86 -8.77 -2.79
CA LEU A 71 2.54 -8.62 -1.51
C LEU A 71 1.56 -8.32 -0.37
N VAL A 72 0.53 -7.48 -0.61
CA VAL A 72 -0.52 -7.22 0.38
C VAL A 72 -1.27 -8.51 0.71
N GLU A 73 -1.67 -9.30 -0.30
CA GLU A 73 -2.35 -10.58 -0.09
C GLU A 73 -1.50 -11.56 0.73
N MET A 74 -0.22 -11.70 0.38
CA MET A 74 0.72 -12.57 1.10
C MET A 74 0.91 -12.14 2.57
N LEU A 75 0.99 -10.84 2.83
CA LEU A 75 1.10 -10.31 4.19
C LEU A 75 -0.21 -10.45 4.96
N ALA A 76 -1.35 -10.16 4.34
CA ALA A 76 -2.66 -10.29 4.96
C ALA A 76 -2.98 -11.74 5.36
N ALA A 77 -2.49 -12.71 4.59
CA ALA A 77 -2.62 -14.13 4.94
C ALA A 77 -1.79 -14.56 6.17
N GLN A 78 -0.88 -13.72 6.66
CA GLN A 78 0.00 -13.98 7.81
C GLN A 78 -0.39 -13.19 9.06
N GLU A 79 -1.36 -12.28 8.96
CA GLU A 79 -1.83 -11.45 10.07
C GLU A 79 -2.92 -12.14 10.89
#